data_AF-A0A0R1NST4-F1
#
_entry.id   AF-A0A0R1NST4-F1
#
_cell.length_a   1.000
_cell.length_b   1.000
_cell.length_c   1.000
_cell.angle_alpha   90.00
_cell.angle_beta   90.00
_cell.angle_gamma   90.00
#
_symmetry.space_group_name_H-M   'P 1'
#
loop_
_entity.id
_entity.type
_entity.pdbx_description
1 polymer ?
#
loop_
_entity_poly.entity_id
_entity_poly.type
_entity_poly.pdbx_seq_one_letter_code
_entity_poly.pdbx_strand_id
1 'polypeptide(L)'
;MAEKQTHLNISMIDLLVIALGTAIYSFGIVFFNIYNHLADGGVTGITLILRALFHIDPAYSTILVNIPLFIIGYRFLGKKDMFYTLYGTIVLAIFLWIWQRVPIVINIDHDLLLSAIGAGLFGGFGCGIVYRFGGTTGGVDIVARLFERFKGIQMGQTLLTIDVIVLLSSLVYLDIRQMAYTLIYVWIFSVIVNFTQQGAYTARGILIISNESNTISTAIQDELSRGVTFLNAEGGYSHNTKQVIYCVVSPSELHSLKQLVESIDKEAFISIIDVNEAIGEGFTYKRPKKFKIL
;
A
#
# COMPACT_ATOMS: atom_id res chain seq x y z
N MET A 1 -19.04 -30.40 -10.63
CA MET A 1 -18.13 -29.25 -10.40
C MET A 1 -18.89 -27.99 -10.80
N ALA A 2 -19.43 -27.26 -9.83
CA ALA A 2 -20.27 -26.10 -10.11
C ALA A 2 -19.41 -24.83 -10.20
N GLU A 3 -19.40 -24.18 -11.37
CA GLU A 3 -18.95 -22.80 -11.51
C GLU A 3 -19.81 -21.92 -10.59
N LYS A 4 -19.25 -21.49 -9.45
CA LYS A 4 -19.82 -20.38 -8.69
C LYS A 4 -19.73 -19.13 -9.56
N GLN A 5 -20.87 -18.71 -10.11
CA GLN A 5 -21.07 -17.35 -10.63
C GLN A 5 -20.64 -16.36 -9.55
N THR A 6 -19.44 -15.80 -9.71
CA THR A 6 -18.93 -14.73 -8.87
C THR A 6 -19.68 -13.46 -9.27
N HIS A 7 -20.74 -13.11 -8.53
CA HIS A 7 -21.38 -11.80 -8.69
C HIS A 7 -20.30 -10.73 -8.50
N LEU A 8 -20.05 -9.95 -9.56
CA LEU A 8 -19.12 -8.82 -9.56
C LEU A 8 -19.71 -7.72 -8.67
N ASN A 9 -19.45 -7.78 -7.37
CA ASN A 9 -19.82 -6.69 -6.46
C ASN A 9 -18.78 -5.57 -6.60
N ILE A 10 -18.96 -4.76 -7.65
CA ILE A 10 -18.21 -3.53 -7.93
C ILE A 10 -18.79 -2.45 -7.02
N SER A 11 -17.95 -1.89 -6.15
CA SER A 11 -18.36 -0.80 -5.25
C SER A 11 -18.09 0.54 -5.92
N MET A 12 -19.09 1.43 -5.92
CA MET A 12 -18.94 2.79 -6.46
C MET A 12 -17.90 3.59 -5.69
N ILE A 13 -17.73 3.32 -4.40
CA ILE A 13 -16.71 3.92 -3.55
C ILE A 13 -15.32 3.50 -4.04
N ASP A 14 -15.13 2.22 -4.39
CA ASP A 14 -13.85 1.72 -4.88
C ASP A 14 -13.45 2.45 -6.16
N LEU A 15 -14.39 2.66 -7.10
CA LEU A 15 -14.15 3.38 -8.34
C LEU A 15 -13.78 4.85 -8.11
N LEU A 16 -14.50 5.54 -7.23
CA LEU A 16 -14.18 6.94 -6.90
C LEU A 16 -12.81 7.07 -6.25
N VAL A 17 -12.45 6.15 -5.35
CA VAL A 17 -11.16 6.16 -4.67
C VAL A 17 -10.02 5.79 -5.62
N ILE A 18 -10.22 4.83 -6.53
CA ILE A 18 -9.27 4.52 -7.61
C ILE A 18 -9.08 5.75 -8.51
N ALA A 19 -10.16 6.43 -8.91
CA ALA A 19 -10.07 7.63 -9.72
C ALA A 19 -9.27 8.74 -9.02
N LEU A 20 -9.52 8.97 -7.72
CA LEU A 20 -8.75 9.91 -6.92
C LEU A 20 -7.27 9.52 -6.84
N GLY A 21 -6.97 8.24 -6.57
CA GLY A 21 -5.59 7.74 -6.53
C GLY A 21 -4.85 7.95 -7.86
N THR A 22 -5.49 7.67 -8.99
CA THR A 22 -4.91 7.90 -10.33
C THR A 22 -4.72 9.39 -10.64
N ALA A 23 -5.61 10.27 -10.17
CA ALA A 23 -5.46 11.72 -10.31
C ALA A 23 -4.22 12.24 -9.57
N ILE A 24 -3.99 11.75 -8.34
CA ILE A 24 -2.83 12.10 -7.52
C ILE A 24 -1.54 11.50 -8.13
N TYR A 25 -1.59 10.25 -8.60
CA TYR A 25 -0.43 9.60 -9.22
C TYR A 25 0.01 10.33 -10.49
N SER A 26 -0.92 10.62 -11.40
CA SER A 26 -0.64 11.37 -12.63
C SER A 26 -0.20 12.81 -12.38
N PHE A 27 -0.69 13.46 -11.31
CA PHE A 27 -0.18 14.77 -10.89
C PHE A 27 1.31 14.70 -10.55
N GLY A 28 1.72 13.67 -9.79
CA GLY A 28 3.13 13.37 -9.51
C GLY A 28 3.96 13.20 -10.79
N ILE A 29 3.47 12.38 -11.72
CA ILE A 29 4.14 12.11 -13.00
C ILE A 29 4.31 13.41 -13.80
N VAL A 30 3.27 14.23 -13.94
CA VAL A 30 3.31 15.40 -14.83
C VAL A 30 4.14 16.54 -14.24
N PHE A 31 3.85 16.96 -13.02
CA PHE A 31 4.45 18.17 -12.46
C PHE A 31 5.83 17.95 -11.83
N PHE A 32 6.17 16.71 -11.46
CA PHE A 32 7.49 16.39 -10.92
C PHE A 32 8.33 15.58 -11.89
N ASN A 33 7.89 14.40 -12.35
CA ASN A 33 8.73 13.55 -13.19
C ASN A 33 8.97 14.14 -14.58
N ILE A 34 7.90 14.48 -15.30
CA ILE A 34 8.00 14.98 -16.67
C ILE A 34 8.68 16.35 -16.70
N TYR A 35 8.31 17.26 -15.80
CA TYR A 35 8.88 18.61 -15.76
C TYR A 35 10.37 18.63 -15.40
N ASN A 36 10.83 17.72 -14.53
CA ASN A 36 12.22 17.68 -14.04
C ASN A 36 13.05 16.56 -14.66
N HIS A 37 12.53 15.87 -15.69
CA HIS A 37 13.18 14.74 -16.34
C HIS A 37 13.63 13.66 -15.34
N LEU A 38 12.74 13.25 -14.43
CA LEU A 38 12.94 12.06 -13.60
C LEU A 38 12.33 10.86 -14.32
N ALA A 39 13.03 9.73 -14.28
CA ALA A 39 12.50 8.47 -14.80
C ALA A 39 11.54 7.84 -13.77
N ASP A 40 10.87 6.77 -14.20
CA ASP A 40 10.02 5.93 -13.36
C ASP A 40 10.29 4.46 -13.71
N GLY A 41 9.82 3.55 -12.86
CA GLY A 41 9.82 2.12 -13.11
C GLY A 41 8.66 1.66 -13.99
N GLY A 42 8.71 0.39 -14.36
CA GLY A 42 7.65 -0.33 -15.04
C GLY A 42 7.09 0.32 -16.30
N VAL A 43 5.76 0.27 -16.46
CA VAL A 43 5.11 0.78 -17.68
C VAL A 43 5.17 2.30 -17.75
N THR A 44 5.07 3.01 -16.63
CA THR A 44 5.23 4.47 -16.60
C THR A 44 6.63 4.87 -17.06
N GLY A 45 7.69 4.16 -16.65
CA GLY A 45 9.03 4.39 -17.17
C GLY A 45 9.13 4.19 -18.68
N ILE A 46 8.49 3.13 -19.22
CA ILE A 46 8.41 2.90 -20.66
C ILE A 46 7.72 4.08 -21.36
N THR A 47 6.62 4.60 -20.81
CA THR A 47 5.92 5.74 -21.42
C THR A 47 6.74 7.04 -21.36
N LEU A 48 7.51 7.26 -20.29
CA LEU A 48 8.43 8.39 -20.19
C LEU A 48 9.58 8.28 -21.20
N ILE A 49 10.13 7.08 -21.42
CA ILE A 49 11.12 6.83 -22.49
C ILE A 49 10.51 7.14 -23.87
N LEU A 50 9.30 6.66 -24.15
CA LEU A 50 8.62 6.94 -25.43
C LEU A 50 8.37 8.43 -25.64
N ARG A 51 8.01 9.15 -24.58
CA ARG A 51 7.88 10.62 -24.62
C ARG A 51 9.22 11.30 -24.90
N ALA A 52 10.29 10.88 -24.23
CA ALA A 52 11.61 11.49 -24.38
C ALA A 52 12.22 11.27 -25.77
N LEU A 53 12.08 10.07 -26.32
CA LEU A 53 12.70 9.70 -27.60
C LEU A 53 11.82 10.01 -28.83
N PHE A 54 10.50 9.83 -28.71
CA PHE A 54 9.57 9.91 -29.85
C PHE A 54 8.50 10.99 -29.69
N HIS A 55 8.54 11.78 -28.60
CA HIS A 55 7.54 12.81 -28.29
C HIS A 55 6.10 12.29 -28.23
N ILE A 56 5.93 11.00 -27.92
CA ILE A 56 4.61 10.37 -27.76
C ILE A 56 4.02 10.81 -26.42
N ASP A 57 2.77 11.29 -26.43
CA ASP A 57 2.08 11.71 -25.21
C ASP A 57 1.87 10.51 -24.27
N PRO A 58 2.33 10.58 -23.00
CA PRO A 58 2.15 9.53 -21.99
C PRO A 58 0.70 9.06 -21.82
N ALA A 59 -0.29 9.92 -22.04
CA ALA A 59 -1.69 9.55 -21.96
C ALA A 59 -2.05 8.45 -22.97
N TYR A 60 -1.54 8.54 -24.21
CA TYR A 60 -1.80 7.55 -25.25
C TYR A 60 -0.92 6.32 -25.12
N SER A 61 0.38 6.50 -24.85
CA SER A 61 1.30 5.37 -24.70
C SER A 61 0.96 4.50 -23.49
N THR A 62 0.41 5.07 -22.41
CA THR A 62 -0.03 4.29 -21.24
C THR A 62 -1.10 3.29 -21.62
N ILE A 63 -2.09 3.69 -22.41
CA ILE A 63 -3.13 2.77 -22.89
C ILE A 63 -2.52 1.74 -23.84
N LEU A 64 -1.72 2.19 -24.81
CA LEU A 64 -1.18 1.34 -25.86
C LEU A 64 -0.27 0.24 -25.31
N VAL A 65 0.64 0.57 -24.39
CA VAL A 65 1.54 -0.39 -23.74
C VAL A 65 0.77 -1.38 -22.86
N ASN A 66 -0.35 -0.96 -22.26
CA ASN A 66 -1.16 -1.81 -21.39
C ASN A 66 -2.12 -2.75 -22.14
N ILE A 67 -2.53 -2.45 -23.38
CA ILE A 67 -3.40 -3.34 -24.19
C ILE A 67 -2.87 -4.79 -24.25
N PRO A 68 -1.61 -5.07 -24.65
CA PRO A 68 -1.11 -6.44 -24.70
C PRO A 68 -1.08 -7.09 -23.32
N LEU A 69 -0.79 -6.30 -22.27
CA LEU A 69 -0.76 -6.78 -20.90
C LEU A 69 -2.16 -7.18 -20.42
N PHE A 70 -3.21 -6.44 -20.79
CA PHE A 70 -4.59 -6.82 -20.47
C PHE A 70 -5.04 -8.08 -21.19
N ILE A 71 -4.64 -8.26 -22.46
CA ILE A 71 -4.94 -9.48 -23.21
C ILE A 71 -4.33 -10.69 -22.50
N ILE A 72 -3.07 -10.59 -22.08
CA ILE A 72 -2.39 -11.65 -21.32
C ILE A 72 -3.07 -11.83 -19.96
N GLY A 73 -3.27 -10.73 -19.22
CA GLY A 73 -3.79 -10.75 -17.86
C GLY A 73 -5.23 -11.25 -17.74
N TYR A 74 -6.06 -11.13 -18.79
CA TYR A 74 -7.50 -11.46 -18.73
C TYR A 74 -7.73 -12.92 -18.36
N ARG A 75 -6.79 -13.80 -18.73
CA ARG A 75 -6.86 -15.23 -18.42
C ARG A 75 -6.32 -15.58 -17.02
N PHE A 76 -5.58 -14.67 -16.38
CA PHE A 76 -4.85 -14.97 -15.13
C PHE A 76 -5.32 -14.18 -13.92
N LEU A 77 -5.90 -12.98 -14.11
CA LEU A 77 -6.44 -12.15 -13.05
C LEU A 77 -7.93 -12.45 -12.81
N GLY A 78 -8.40 -12.20 -11.58
CA GLY A 78 -9.82 -12.25 -11.28
C GLY A 78 -10.60 -11.19 -12.07
N LYS A 79 -11.86 -11.50 -12.44
CA LYS A 79 -12.71 -10.59 -13.24
C LYS A 79 -12.85 -9.19 -12.61
N LYS A 80 -12.92 -9.12 -11.27
CA LYS A 80 -13.01 -7.86 -10.53
C LYS A 80 -11.72 -7.03 -10.62
N ASP A 81 -10.59 -7.63 -10.26
CA ASP A 81 -9.27 -6.99 -10.28
C ASP A 81 -8.90 -6.50 -11.69
N MET A 82 -9.25 -7.28 -12.71
CA MET A 82 -9.05 -6.90 -14.11
C MET A 82 -9.89 -5.68 -14.48
N PHE A 83 -11.16 -5.64 -14.07
CA PHE A 83 -12.02 -4.48 -14.32
C PHE A 83 -11.49 -3.22 -13.61
N TYR A 84 -11.10 -3.34 -12.34
CA TYR A 84 -10.53 -2.21 -11.57
C TYR A 84 -9.21 -1.71 -12.17
N THR A 85 -8.37 -2.62 -12.66
CA THR A 85 -7.12 -2.29 -13.34
C THR A 85 -7.37 -1.59 -14.68
N LEU A 86 -8.28 -2.10 -15.50
CA LEU A 86 -8.64 -1.47 -16.78
C LEU A 86 -9.21 -0.07 -16.54
N TYR A 87 -10.14 0.05 -15.59
CA TYR A 87 -10.71 1.33 -15.18
C TYR A 87 -9.61 2.29 -14.70
N GLY A 88 -8.77 1.86 -13.76
CA GLY A 88 -7.67 2.67 -13.23
C GLY A 88 -6.71 3.15 -14.32
N THR A 89 -6.38 2.29 -15.30
CA THR A 89 -5.48 2.64 -16.41
C THR A 89 -6.10 3.68 -17.34
N ILE A 90 -7.39 3.54 -17.68
CA ILE A 90 -8.10 4.50 -18.53
C ILE A 90 -8.21 5.85 -17.81
N VAL A 91 -8.60 5.84 -16.53
CA VAL A 91 -8.73 7.07 -15.74
C VAL A 91 -7.37 7.74 -15.52
N LEU A 92 -6.32 6.95 -15.30
CA LEU A 92 -4.94 7.46 -15.25
C LEU A 92 -4.55 8.18 -16.54
N ALA A 93 -4.81 7.55 -17.70
CA ALA A 93 -4.54 8.17 -19.00
C ALA A 93 -5.31 9.48 -19.20
N ILE A 94 -6.58 9.52 -18.77
CA ILE A 94 -7.40 10.75 -18.80
C ILE A 94 -6.77 11.83 -17.93
N PHE A 95 -6.39 11.54 -16.69
CA PHE A 95 -5.77 12.54 -15.82
C PHE A 95 -4.38 12.96 -16.30
N LEU A 96 -3.57 12.06 -16.87
CA LEU A 96 -2.34 12.44 -17.56
C LEU A 96 -2.61 13.43 -18.69
N TRP A 97 -3.66 13.21 -19.49
CA TRP A 97 -4.05 14.12 -20.57
C TRP A 97 -4.52 15.48 -20.04
N ILE A 98 -5.27 15.50 -18.93
CA ILE A 98 -5.75 16.71 -18.26
C ILE A 98 -4.57 17.50 -17.67
N TRP A 99 -3.77 16.90 -16.80
CA TRP A 99 -2.70 17.59 -16.08
C TRP A 99 -1.65 18.19 -17.01
N GLN A 100 -1.36 17.55 -18.14
CA GLN A 100 -0.46 18.09 -19.16
C GLN A 100 -0.98 19.37 -19.84
N ARG A 101 -2.29 19.65 -19.78
CA ARG A 101 -2.93 20.83 -20.36
C ARG A 101 -3.30 21.89 -19.33
N VAL A 102 -3.25 21.53 -18.06
CA VAL A 102 -3.51 22.47 -16.97
C VAL A 102 -2.25 23.32 -16.78
N PRO A 103 -2.34 24.66 -16.86
CA PRO A 103 -1.18 25.56 -16.76
C PRO A 103 -0.76 25.79 -15.30
N ILE A 104 -0.57 24.71 -14.53
CA ILE A 104 0.03 24.77 -13.20
C ILE A 104 1.54 24.63 -13.37
N VAL A 105 2.29 25.56 -12.80
CA VAL A 105 3.75 25.45 -12.73
C VAL A 105 4.13 25.37 -11.27
N ILE A 106 4.68 24.24 -10.86
CA ILE A 106 5.29 24.09 -9.53
C ILE A 106 6.71 24.64 -9.67
N ASN A 107 6.88 25.92 -9.36
CA ASN A 107 8.22 26.52 -9.36
C ASN A 107 8.95 26.16 -8.06
N ILE A 108 9.80 25.15 -8.16
CA ILE A 108 10.72 24.70 -7.10
C ILE A 108 12.18 24.99 -7.48
N ASP A 109 12.41 26.01 -8.33
CA ASP A 109 13.73 26.46 -8.78
C ASP A 109 14.62 25.34 -9.36
N HIS A 110 13.99 24.34 -9.99
CA HIS A 110 14.66 23.14 -10.54
C HIS A 110 15.45 22.33 -9.49
N ASP A 111 15.06 22.41 -8.21
CA ASP A 111 15.64 21.55 -7.17
C ASP A 111 15.18 20.10 -7.38
N LEU A 112 16.05 19.32 -8.01
CA LEU A 112 15.83 17.90 -8.30
C LEU A 112 15.57 17.07 -7.03
N LEU A 113 16.07 17.48 -5.86
CA LEU A 113 15.80 16.77 -4.61
C LEU A 113 14.34 16.97 -4.20
N LEU A 114 13.87 18.21 -4.21
CA LEU A 114 12.49 18.53 -3.89
C LEU A 114 11.53 17.92 -4.93
N SER A 115 11.96 17.90 -6.20
CA SER A 115 11.24 17.21 -7.27
C SER A 115 11.11 15.71 -7.02
N ALA A 116 12.20 15.04 -6.64
CA ALA A 116 12.19 13.61 -6.35
C ALA A 116 11.34 13.26 -5.13
N ILE A 117 11.39 14.09 -4.09
CA ILE A 117 10.53 13.94 -2.90
C ILE A 117 9.06 14.13 -3.28
N GLY A 118 8.73 15.20 -4.01
CA GLY A 118 7.37 15.47 -4.47
C GLY A 118 6.82 14.34 -5.34
N ALA A 119 7.59 13.92 -6.34
CA ALA A 119 7.28 12.76 -7.17
C ALA A 119 7.00 11.50 -6.33
N GLY A 120 7.83 11.23 -5.32
CA GLY A 120 7.73 10.03 -4.49
C GLY A 120 6.49 10.06 -3.59
N LEU A 121 6.19 11.22 -3.01
CA LEU A 121 5.03 11.42 -2.13
C LEU A 121 3.72 11.34 -2.92
N PHE A 122 3.53 12.18 -3.93
CA PHE A 122 2.30 12.17 -4.74
C PHE A 122 2.17 10.87 -5.52
N GLY A 123 3.28 10.43 -6.12
CA GLY A 123 3.31 9.21 -6.90
C GLY A 123 2.96 7.99 -6.05
N GLY A 124 3.65 7.83 -4.91
CA GLY A 124 3.48 6.68 -4.04
C GLY A 124 2.14 6.68 -3.31
N PHE A 125 1.63 7.85 -2.90
CA PHE A 125 0.34 7.95 -2.24
C PHE A 125 -0.80 7.65 -3.22
N GLY A 126 -0.76 8.24 -4.42
CA GLY A 126 -1.75 7.99 -5.47
C GLY A 126 -1.79 6.53 -5.89
N CYS A 127 -0.62 5.95 -6.17
CA CYS A 127 -0.50 4.55 -6.57
C CYS A 127 -0.89 3.58 -5.43
N GLY A 128 -0.45 3.86 -4.20
CA GLY A 128 -0.81 3.07 -3.02
C GLY A 128 -2.32 3.05 -2.74
N ILE A 129 -3.04 4.15 -2.99
CA ILE A 129 -4.51 4.18 -2.92
C ILE A 129 -5.12 3.21 -3.95
N VAL A 130 -4.66 3.24 -5.20
CA VAL A 130 -5.18 2.38 -6.27
C VAL A 130 -4.99 0.90 -5.90
N TYR A 131 -3.79 0.53 -5.46
CA TYR A 131 -3.47 -0.83 -5.03
C TYR A 131 -4.28 -1.29 -3.83
N ARG A 132 -4.51 -0.41 -2.85
CA ARG A 132 -5.31 -0.72 -1.66
C ARG A 132 -6.74 -1.15 -1.97
N PHE A 133 -7.33 -0.63 -3.06
CA PHE A 133 -8.68 -0.98 -3.49
C PHE A 133 -8.70 -2.11 -4.54
N GLY A 134 -7.58 -2.80 -4.75
CA GLY A 134 -7.47 -3.95 -5.65
C GLY A 134 -7.39 -3.59 -7.14
N GLY A 135 -7.28 -2.30 -7.47
CA GLY A 135 -6.91 -1.84 -8.80
C GLY A 135 -5.40 -1.81 -8.98
N THR A 136 -4.95 -1.63 -10.22
CA THR A 136 -3.58 -1.25 -10.53
C THR A 136 -3.62 -0.12 -11.56
N THR A 137 -2.52 0.62 -11.72
CA THR A 137 -2.37 1.67 -12.73
C THR A 137 -2.13 1.11 -14.14
N GLY A 138 -2.23 -0.22 -14.29
CA GLY A 138 -1.84 -0.96 -15.47
C GLY A 138 -0.33 -1.15 -15.50
N GLY A 139 0.10 -2.36 -15.82
CA GLY A 139 1.46 -2.56 -16.26
C GLY A 139 2.13 -3.81 -15.76
N VAL A 140 3.32 -3.63 -15.20
CA VAL A 140 4.25 -4.72 -14.90
C VAL A 140 3.71 -5.65 -13.82
N ASP A 141 2.79 -5.21 -12.97
CA ASP A 141 2.12 -6.06 -11.97
C ASP A 141 1.43 -7.28 -12.60
N ILE A 142 0.84 -7.12 -13.79
CA ILE A 142 0.22 -8.22 -14.53
C ILE A 142 1.29 -9.24 -14.93
N VAL A 143 2.45 -8.74 -15.39
CA VAL A 143 3.60 -9.57 -15.76
C VAL A 143 4.16 -10.26 -14.53
N ALA A 144 4.34 -9.55 -13.41
CA ALA A 144 4.88 -10.11 -12.19
C ALA A 144 4.01 -11.24 -11.63
N ARG A 145 2.68 -11.07 -11.62
CA ARG A 145 1.73 -12.15 -11.26
C ARG A 145 1.78 -13.33 -12.20
N LEU A 146 2.02 -13.10 -13.50
CA LEU A 146 2.19 -14.17 -14.49
C LEU A 146 3.44 -15.01 -14.17
N PHE A 147 4.58 -14.35 -13.94
CA PHE A 147 5.83 -15.03 -13.62
C PHE A 147 5.78 -15.78 -12.30
N GLU A 148 5.10 -15.24 -11.29
CA GLU A 148 4.83 -15.93 -10.04
C GLU A 148 4.02 -17.22 -10.28
N ARG A 149 2.94 -17.13 -11.05
CA ARG A 149 2.07 -18.28 -11.30
C ARG A 149 2.71 -19.38 -12.15
N PHE A 150 3.51 -19.01 -13.16
CA PHE A 150 4.09 -19.96 -14.12
C PHE A 150 5.48 -20.45 -13.75
N LYS A 151 6.30 -19.60 -13.12
CA LYS A 151 7.70 -19.90 -12.79
C LYS A 151 7.99 -19.94 -11.30
N GLY A 152 7.01 -19.64 -10.44
CA GLY A 152 7.21 -19.58 -8.98
C GLY A 152 8.14 -18.45 -8.53
N ILE A 153 8.43 -17.48 -9.41
CA ILE A 153 9.30 -16.36 -9.11
C ILE A 153 8.51 -15.34 -8.28
N GLN A 154 9.08 -14.91 -7.16
CA GLN A 154 8.43 -13.93 -6.29
C GLN A 154 8.07 -12.66 -7.08
N MET A 155 6.84 -12.17 -6.91
CA MET A 155 6.33 -10.99 -7.63
C MET A 155 7.29 -9.78 -7.52
N GLY A 156 7.82 -9.52 -6.32
CA GLY A 156 8.77 -8.44 -6.07
C GLY A 156 10.07 -8.55 -6.86
N GLN A 157 10.59 -9.76 -7.10
CA GLN A 157 11.79 -9.96 -7.92
C GLN A 157 11.54 -9.62 -9.39
N THR A 158 10.36 -9.98 -9.90
CA THR A 158 9.98 -9.68 -11.29
C THR A 158 9.81 -8.17 -11.49
N LEU A 159 9.12 -7.50 -10.57
CA LEU A 159 8.97 -6.04 -10.58
C LEU A 159 10.33 -5.34 -10.55
N LEU A 160 11.19 -5.70 -9.59
CA LEU A 160 12.51 -5.09 -9.44
C LEU A 160 13.38 -5.30 -10.69
N THR A 161 13.33 -6.49 -11.30
CA THR A 161 14.10 -6.77 -12.52
C THR A 161 13.65 -5.87 -13.67
N ILE A 162 12.34 -5.72 -13.86
CA ILE A 162 11.80 -4.91 -14.94
C ILE A 162 12.06 -3.42 -14.68
N ASP A 163 11.93 -2.97 -13.44
CA ASP A 163 12.25 -1.60 -13.06
C ASP A 163 13.72 -1.27 -13.32
N VAL A 164 14.64 -2.17 -12.95
CA VAL A 164 16.08 -1.98 -13.24
C VAL A 164 16.33 -1.87 -14.74
N ILE A 165 15.70 -2.72 -15.56
CA ILE A 165 15.84 -2.66 -17.02
C ILE A 165 15.33 -1.32 -17.56
N VAL A 166 14.18 -0.86 -17.11
CA VAL A 166 13.56 0.41 -17.57
C VAL A 166 14.37 1.62 -17.11
N LEU A 167 14.85 1.62 -15.86
CA LEU A 167 15.71 2.68 -15.32
C LEU A 167 17.04 2.75 -16.07
N LEU A 168 17.71 1.61 -16.29
CA LEU A 168 18.94 1.59 -17.09
C LEU A 168 18.70 2.05 -18.53
N SER A 169 17.57 1.67 -19.13
CA SER A 169 17.18 2.14 -20.47
C SER A 169 16.93 3.65 -20.52
N SER A 170 16.57 4.27 -19.39
CA SER A 170 16.35 5.71 -19.30
C SER A 170 17.65 6.52 -19.36
N LEU A 171 18.82 5.91 -19.14
CA LEU A 171 20.12 6.56 -19.33
C LEU A 171 20.41 6.95 -20.79
N VAL A 172 19.61 6.47 -21.75
CA VAL A 172 19.72 6.88 -23.16
C VAL A 172 19.38 8.37 -23.32
N TYR A 173 18.53 8.94 -22.45
CA TYR A 173 18.11 10.34 -22.52
C TYR A 173 18.33 11.14 -21.21
N LEU A 174 18.61 10.45 -20.10
CA LEU A 174 18.87 11.07 -18.80
C LEU A 174 20.36 11.09 -18.43
N ASP A 175 20.76 12.17 -17.78
CA ASP A 175 22.08 12.25 -17.15
C ASP A 175 22.15 11.45 -15.86
N ILE A 176 23.38 11.08 -15.44
CA ILE A 176 23.65 10.38 -14.18
C ILE A 176 23.06 11.14 -12.98
N ARG A 177 23.03 12.48 -13.03
CA ARG A 177 22.43 13.32 -11.99
C ARG A 177 20.93 13.04 -11.84
N GLN A 178 20.17 13.09 -12.93
CA GLN A 178 18.73 12.81 -12.93
C GLN A 178 18.45 11.37 -12.51
N MET A 179 19.30 10.43 -12.93
CA MET A 179 19.20 9.03 -12.50
C MET A 179 19.38 8.87 -10.98
N ALA A 180 20.36 9.53 -10.38
CA ALA A 180 20.58 9.48 -8.93
C ALA A 180 19.36 10.00 -8.15
N TYR A 181 18.75 11.11 -8.60
CA TYR A 181 17.50 11.62 -8.01
C TYR A 181 16.30 10.71 -8.28
N THR A 182 16.26 10.06 -9.45
CA THR A 182 15.25 9.05 -9.76
C THR A 182 15.30 7.89 -8.76
N LEU A 183 16.49 7.44 -8.34
CA LEU A 183 16.63 6.40 -7.31
C LEU A 183 16.07 6.84 -5.95
N ILE A 184 16.30 8.10 -5.56
CA ILE A 184 15.71 8.69 -4.34
C ILE A 184 14.19 8.68 -4.46
N TYR A 185 13.66 9.14 -5.59
CA TYR A 185 12.23 9.12 -5.90
C TYR A 185 11.65 7.70 -5.78
N VAL A 186 12.24 6.70 -6.44
CA VAL A 186 11.75 5.32 -6.43
C VAL A 186 11.76 4.72 -5.02
N TRP A 187 12.78 5.05 -4.21
CA TRP A 187 12.82 4.64 -2.81
C TRP A 187 11.69 5.25 -1.98
N ILE A 188 11.48 6.58 -2.08
CA ILE A 188 10.39 7.28 -1.39
C ILE A 188 9.03 6.73 -1.87
N PHE A 189 8.85 6.59 -3.18
CA PHE A 189 7.66 6.01 -3.79
C PHE A 189 7.33 4.66 -3.17
N SER A 190 8.30 3.74 -3.10
CA SER A 190 8.12 2.41 -2.51
C SER A 190 7.69 2.47 -1.03
N VAL A 191 8.34 3.31 -0.22
CA VAL A 191 7.97 3.51 1.19
C VAL A 191 6.54 4.02 1.33
N ILE A 192 6.17 5.04 0.55
CA ILE A 192 4.84 5.65 0.62
C ILE A 192 3.75 4.72 0.07
N VAL A 193 4.03 3.97 -0.99
CA VAL A 193 3.10 2.93 -1.51
C VAL A 193 2.82 1.91 -0.41
N ASN A 194 3.86 1.36 0.21
CA ASN A 194 3.71 0.36 1.27
C ASN A 194 2.91 0.90 2.45
N PHE A 195 3.25 2.11 2.90
CA PHE A 195 2.52 2.80 3.97
C PHE A 195 1.04 3.01 3.62
N THR A 196 0.75 3.43 2.40
CA THR A 196 -0.60 3.73 1.94
C THR A 196 -1.44 2.46 1.75
N GLN A 197 -0.82 1.39 1.22
CA GLN A 197 -1.45 0.09 1.01
C GLN A 197 -1.84 -0.59 2.33
N GLN A 198 -0.90 -0.66 3.28
CA GLN A 198 -1.17 -1.22 4.62
C GLN A 198 -2.28 -0.44 5.34
N GLY A 199 -2.44 0.85 4.99
CA GLY A 199 -3.42 1.74 5.58
C GLY A 199 -3.08 2.08 7.03
N ALA A 200 -3.81 3.04 7.60
CA ALA A 200 -3.58 3.48 8.98
C ALA A 200 -4.04 2.45 10.05
N TYR A 201 -4.45 1.24 9.65
CA TYR A 201 -5.03 0.24 10.54
C TYR A 201 -3.94 -0.72 11.05
N THR A 202 -2.93 -0.16 11.70
CA THR A 202 -1.97 -0.98 12.46
C THR A 202 -2.68 -1.47 13.71
N ALA A 203 -2.97 -2.76 13.81
CA ALA A 203 -3.40 -3.34 15.07
C ALA A 203 -2.14 -3.75 15.86
N ARG A 204 -2.19 -3.69 17.19
CA ARG A 204 -1.13 -4.22 18.04
C ARG A 204 -1.68 -5.44 18.76
N GLY A 205 -1.10 -6.60 18.48
CA GLY A 205 -1.32 -7.79 19.28
C GLY A 205 -0.55 -7.64 20.59
N ILE A 206 -1.20 -7.90 21.71
CA ILE A 206 -0.60 -7.83 23.04
C ILE A 206 -0.68 -9.19 23.67
N LEU A 207 0.46 -9.71 24.12
CA LEU A 207 0.55 -10.86 25.01
C LEU A 207 0.90 -10.38 26.40
N ILE A 208 0.06 -10.68 27.38
CA ILE A 208 0.25 -10.30 28.78
C ILE A 208 0.43 -11.57 29.59
N ILE A 209 1.57 -11.68 30.28
CA ILE A 209 1.91 -12.77 31.18
C ILE A 209 1.94 -12.19 32.59
N SER A 210 1.02 -12.63 33.43
CA SER A 210 0.85 -12.16 34.81
C SER A 210 0.25 -13.27 35.66
N ASN A 211 0.45 -13.18 36.99
CA ASN A 211 -0.24 -14.06 37.94
C ASN A 211 -1.71 -13.62 38.17
N GLU A 212 -2.04 -12.37 37.83
CA GLU A 212 -3.37 -11.75 37.97
C GLU A 212 -4.15 -11.75 36.64
N SER A 213 -4.00 -12.81 35.84
CA SER A 213 -4.52 -12.88 34.46
C SER A 213 -6.03 -12.67 34.36
N ASN A 214 -6.81 -13.19 35.32
CA ASN A 214 -8.26 -13.03 35.35
C ASN A 214 -8.67 -11.58 35.65
N THR A 215 -8.03 -10.94 36.64
CA THR A 215 -8.29 -9.56 37.04
C THR A 215 -7.99 -8.60 35.88
N ILE A 216 -6.85 -8.77 35.22
CA ILE A 216 -6.45 -7.99 34.05
C ILE A 216 -7.43 -8.20 32.88
N SER A 217 -7.84 -9.44 32.62
CA SER A 217 -8.81 -9.78 31.57
C SER A 217 -10.15 -9.06 31.75
N THR A 218 -10.67 -9.04 32.98
CA THR A 218 -11.93 -8.35 33.30
C THR A 218 -11.77 -6.85 33.11
N ALA A 219 -10.68 -6.27 33.61
CA ALA A 219 -10.42 -4.84 33.47
C ALA A 219 -10.31 -4.40 31.98
N ILE A 220 -9.65 -5.20 31.13
CA ILE A 220 -9.57 -4.91 29.68
C ILE A 220 -10.95 -4.97 29.03
N GLN A 221 -11.80 -5.93 29.41
CA GLN A 221 -13.15 -6.05 28.87
C GLN A 221 -14.05 -4.89 29.30
N ASP A 222 -13.98 -4.50 30.57
CA ASP A 222 -14.86 -3.47 31.14
C ASP A 222 -14.41 -2.05 30.76
N GLU A 223 -13.12 -1.75 30.89
CA GLU A 223 -12.60 -0.40 30.69
C GLU A 223 -12.27 -0.10 29.23
N LEU A 224 -11.76 -1.07 28.48
CA LEU A 224 -11.37 -0.87 27.08
C LEU A 224 -12.40 -1.43 26.09
N SER A 225 -13.44 -2.15 26.56
CA SER A 225 -14.43 -2.82 25.69
C SER A 225 -13.76 -3.71 24.63
N ARG A 226 -12.68 -4.40 25.02
CA ARG A 226 -11.89 -5.25 24.14
C ARG A 226 -12.04 -6.72 24.52
N GLY A 227 -12.28 -7.56 23.52
CA GLY A 227 -12.24 -9.01 23.68
C GLY A 227 -10.81 -9.47 23.98
N VAL A 228 -10.71 -10.47 24.85
CA VAL A 228 -9.46 -11.13 25.23
C VAL A 228 -9.58 -12.63 25.01
N THR A 229 -8.45 -13.29 24.78
CA THR A 229 -8.36 -14.74 24.64
C THR A 229 -7.29 -15.27 25.57
N PHE A 230 -7.60 -16.29 26.36
CA PHE A 230 -6.61 -16.97 27.17
C PHE A 230 -5.87 -18.03 26.34
N LEU A 231 -4.54 -17.93 26.32
CA LEU A 231 -3.64 -18.94 25.78
C LEU A 231 -3.03 -19.71 26.95
N ASN A 232 -3.21 -21.02 26.96
CA ASN A 232 -2.55 -21.87 27.96
C ASN A 232 -1.08 -22.05 27.55
N ALA A 233 -0.17 -21.61 28.42
CA ALA A 233 1.26 -21.73 28.22
C ALA A 233 1.90 -22.47 29.40
N GLU A 234 3.13 -22.93 29.21
CA GLU A 234 3.95 -23.54 30.26
C GLU A 234 5.27 -22.77 30.34
N GLY A 235 5.71 -22.42 31.55
CA GLY A 235 6.97 -21.74 31.75
C GLY A 235 8.15 -22.64 31.37
N GLY A 236 8.98 -22.24 30.41
CA GLY A 236 10.09 -23.07 29.93
C GLY A 236 11.19 -23.38 30.96
N TYR A 237 11.21 -22.66 32.09
CA TYR A 237 12.13 -22.93 33.21
C TYR A 237 11.41 -23.54 34.42
N SER A 238 10.24 -23.01 34.78
CA SER A 238 9.50 -23.44 35.96
C SER A 238 8.60 -24.64 35.73
N HIS A 239 8.29 -24.99 34.47
CA HIS A 239 7.29 -25.98 34.07
C HIS A 239 5.88 -25.77 34.64
N ASN A 240 5.61 -24.56 35.15
CA ASN A 240 4.31 -24.21 35.67
C ASN A 240 3.39 -23.78 34.52
N THR A 241 2.19 -24.34 34.48
CA THR A 241 1.12 -23.90 33.58
C THR A 241 0.68 -22.49 33.98
N LYS A 242 0.61 -21.59 33.01
CA LYS A 242 0.13 -20.21 33.18
C LYS A 242 -0.85 -19.84 32.06
N GLN A 243 -1.78 -18.95 32.38
CA GLN A 243 -2.67 -18.35 31.39
C GLN A 243 -2.06 -17.04 30.89
N VAL A 244 -1.82 -16.97 29.59
CA VAL A 244 -1.36 -15.76 28.90
C VAL A 244 -2.57 -15.09 28.26
N ILE A 245 -2.73 -13.79 28.47
CA ILE A 245 -3.79 -13.02 27.85
C ILE A 245 -3.31 -12.57 26.48
N TYR A 246 -4.05 -12.93 25.44
CA TYR A 246 -3.91 -12.35 24.11
C TYR A 246 -5.06 -11.39 23.86
N CYS A 247 -4.73 -10.16 23.47
CA CYS A 247 -5.72 -9.20 22.99
C CYS A 247 -5.15 -8.39 21.83
N VAL A 248 -6.04 -7.81 21.04
CA VAL A 248 -5.64 -6.92 19.95
C VAL A 248 -6.21 -5.54 20.26
N VAL A 249 -5.38 -4.52 20.17
CA VAL A 249 -5.78 -3.13 20.43
C VAL A 249 -5.33 -2.22 19.30
N SER A 250 -5.98 -1.08 19.18
CA SER A 250 -5.50 -0.02 18.30
C SER A 250 -4.25 0.66 18.87
N PRO A 251 -3.43 1.34 18.07
CA PRO A 251 -2.20 1.99 18.54
C PRO A 251 -2.49 3.08 19.58
N SER A 252 -3.66 3.73 19.48
CA SER A 252 -4.11 4.74 20.45
C SER A 252 -4.52 4.17 21.80
N GLU A 253 -4.95 2.90 21.86
CA GLU A 253 -5.35 2.23 23.11
C GLU A 253 -4.17 1.60 23.85
N LEU A 254 -3.01 1.47 23.17
CA LEU A 254 -1.82 0.80 23.71
C LEU A 254 -1.33 1.42 25.02
N HIS A 255 -1.36 2.75 25.12
CA HIS A 255 -0.89 3.45 26.32
C HIS A 255 -1.82 3.17 27.52
N SER A 256 -3.13 3.29 27.32
CA SER A 256 -4.14 3.01 28.35
C SER A 256 -4.08 1.57 28.81
N LEU A 257 -3.90 0.61 27.89
CA LEU A 257 -3.76 -0.80 28.25
C LEU A 257 -2.52 -1.05 29.11
N LYS A 258 -1.37 -0.45 28.78
CA LYS A 258 -0.15 -0.59 29.61
C LYS A 258 -0.36 -0.07 31.02
N GLN A 259 -0.97 1.11 31.16
CA GLN A 259 -1.26 1.70 32.47
C GLN A 259 -2.24 0.84 33.28
N LEU A 260 -3.25 0.28 32.62
CA LEU A 260 -4.22 -0.60 33.25
C LEU A 260 -3.57 -1.89 33.76
N VAL A 261 -2.70 -2.50 32.97
CA VAL A 261 -1.99 -3.72 33.38
C VAL A 261 -1.03 -3.41 34.54
N GLU A 262 -0.25 -2.32 34.43
CA GLU A 262 0.73 -1.92 35.45
C GLU A 262 0.08 -1.50 36.79
N SER A 263 -1.16 -0.99 36.77
CA SER A 263 -1.90 -0.66 37.99
C SER A 263 -2.38 -1.89 38.75
N ILE A 264 -2.62 -3.00 38.04
CA ILE A 264 -3.06 -4.28 38.62
C ILE A 264 -1.86 -5.13 39.03
N ASP A 265 -0.88 -5.28 38.14
CA ASP A 265 0.33 -6.08 38.37
C ASP A 265 1.56 -5.38 37.79
N LYS A 266 2.42 -4.88 38.69
CA LYS A 266 3.68 -4.22 38.34
C LYS A 266 4.74 -5.19 37.81
N GLU A 267 4.60 -6.48 38.07
CA GLU A 267 5.52 -7.53 37.60
C GLU A 267 5.03 -8.18 36.29
N ALA A 268 3.89 -7.73 35.73
CA ALA A 268 3.35 -8.26 34.50
C ALA A 268 4.32 -8.05 33.31
N PHE A 269 4.53 -9.11 32.53
CA PHE A 269 5.29 -9.05 31.29
C PHE A 269 4.36 -8.81 30.10
N ILE A 270 4.61 -7.75 29.34
CA ILE A 270 3.81 -7.37 28.18
C ILE A 270 4.69 -7.46 26.92
N SER A 271 4.30 -8.30 25.96
CA SER A 271 4.90 -8.38 24.63
C SER A 271 3.96 -7.79 23.58
N ILE A 272 4.51 -6.98 22.68
CA ILE A 272 3.77 -6.27 21.63
C ILE A 272 4.17 -6.86 20.28
N ILE A 273 3.19 -7.28 19.52
CA ILE A 273 3.33 -7.90 18.21
C ILE A 273 2.69 -6.98 17.18
N ASP A 274 3.42 -6.73 16.10
CA ASP A 274 2.93 -5.94 14.98
C ASP A 274 1.97 -6.78 14.16
N VAL A 275 0.68 -6.42 14.22
CA VAL A 275 -0.38 -7.12 13.50
C VAL A 275 -0.72 -6.29 12.27
N ASN A 276 -0.36 -6.83 11.10
CA ASN A 276 -0.57 -6.16 9.82
C ASN A 276 -2.06 -5.92 9.51
N GLU A 277 -2.93 -6.84 9.92
CA GLU A 277 -4.37 -6.69 9.75
C GLU A 277 -5.14 -7.51 10.81
N ALA A 278 -6.21 -6.92 11.36
CA ALA A 278 -7.15 -7.60 12.24
C ALA A 278 -8.59 -7.36 11.73
N ILE A 279 -9.31 -8.43 11.44
CA ILE A 279 -10.66 -8.39 10.85
C ILE A 279 -11.65 -9.02 11.84
N GLY A 280 -12.77 -8.36 12.12
CA GLY A 280 -13.83 -8.90 13.01
C GLY A 280 -14.52 -7.88 13.92
N GLU A 281 -15.23 -8.37 14.93
CA GLU A 281 -15.93 -7.55 15.93
C GLU A 281 -14.95 -6.69 16.73
N GLY A 282 -15.29 -5.41 16.95
CA GLY A 282 -14.40 -4.44 17.60
C GLY A 282 -13.35 -3.82 16.67
N PHE A 283 -13.12 -4.37 15.46
CA PHE A 283 -12.12 -3.89 14.50
C PHE A 283 -12.73 -3.47 13.16
N THR A 284 -13.52 -4.32 12.52
CA THR A 284 -14.16 -4.03 11.22
C THR A 284 -15.59 -3.54 11.41
N TYR A 285 -16.32 -4.09 12.38
CA TYR A 285 -17.69 -3.70 12.74
C TYR A 285 -17.85 -3.62 14.26
N LYS A 286 -18.83 -2.82 14.73
CA LYS A 286 -19.05 -2.52 16.17
C LYS A 286 -17.78 -2.05 16.90
N ARG A 287 -17.11 -1.02 16.35
CA ARG A 287 -15.94 -0.41 17.01
C ARG A 287 -16.36 0.31 18.31
N PRO A 288 -15.62 0.17 19.42
CA PRO A 288 -15.89 0.96 20.62
C PRO A 288 -15.76 2.45 20.29
N LYS A 289 -16.68 3.27 20.83
CA LYS A 289 -16.64 4.73 20.64
C LYS A 289 -15.46 5.29 21.46
N LYS A 290 -14.63 6.14 20.84
CA LYS A 290 -13.50 6.81 21.52
C LYS A 290 -13.97 7.42 22.85
N PHE A 291 -13.24 7.16 23.93
CA PHE A 291 -13.47 7.79 25.22
C PHE A 291 -13.41 9.31 25.09
N LYS A 292 -14.42 9.99 25.64
CA LYS A 292 -14.33 11.42 25.97
C LYS A 292 -13.38 11.52 27.15
N ILE A 293 -12.23 12.13 26.94
CA ILE A 293 -11.37 12.60 28.02
C ILE A 293 -12.19 13.68 28.76
N LEU A 294 -12.54 13.41 30.01
CA LEU A 294 -13.00 14.40 30.99
C LEU A 294 -11.80 14.79 31.85
#